data_AF-A0A1D2R7F2-F1
#
_entry.id   AF-A0A1D2R7F2-F1
#
_cell.length_a   1.000
_cell.length_b   1.000
_cell.length_c   1.000
_cell.angle_alpha   90.00
_cell.angle_beta   90.00
_cell.angle_gamma   90.00
#
_symmetry.space_group_name_H-M   'P 1'
#
loop_
_entity.id
_entity.type
_entity.pdbx_description
1 polymer ?
#
loop_
_entity_poly.entity_id
_entity_poly.type
_entity_poly.pdbx_seq_one_letter_code
_entity_poly.pdbx_strand_id
1 'polypeptide(L)'
;MIEDDVKNIYENQLNNDTAICASNGTRVRFPFMENEFKNYASQVPVELKIREVPGGEDAAFFCIDEINNKKFIRKFILRILARDIGIPGFIINRQKKAAQYGSGTQKILDKIARKYNFKVKAKEKGRNDYVNMFLEKLLYKKE
;
A
#
# COMPACT_ATOMS: atom_id res chain seq x y z
N MET A 1 12.09 10.31 -1.67
CA MET A 1 11.05 11.32 -1.36
C MET A 1 9.76 10.96 -2.11
N ILE A 2 8.59 11.54 -1.76
CA ILE A 2 7.30 11.25 -2.44
C ILE A 2 7.40 11.36 -3.97
N GLU A 3 8.20 12.30 -4.47
CA GLU A 3 8.46 12.46 -5.91
C GLU A 3 9.14 11.25 -6.55
N ASP A 4 10.11 10.63 -5.86
CA ASP A 4 10.80 9.45 -6.37
C ASP A 4 9.86 8.24 -6.40
N ASP A 5 9.01 8.10 -5.37
CA ASP A 5 7.98 7.06 -5.35
C ASP A 5 7.02 7.22 -6.53
N VAL A 6 6.62 8.45 -6.85
CA VAL A 6 5.74 8.76 -7.98
C VAL A 6 6.46 8.54 -9.32
N LYS A 7 7.72 8.95 -9.47
CA LYS A 7 8.51 8.76 -10.69
C LYS A 7 8.68 7.27 -11.02
N ASN A 8 8.93 6.45 -9.99
CA ASN A 8 9.23 5.04 -10.16
C ASN A 8 8.00 4.12 -10.00
N ILE A 9 6.80 4.66 -9.81
CA ILE A 9 5.60 3.85 -9.54
C ILE A 9 5.27 2.89 -10.69
N TYR A 10 5.60 3.27 -11.93
CA TYR A 10 5.37 2.42 -13.08
C TYR A 10 6.20 1.14 -13.00
N GLU A 11 7.51 1.28 -12.78
CA GLU A 11 8.45 0.15 -12.71
C GLU A 11 8.22 -0.71 -11.47
N ASN A 12 7.85 -0.09 -10.36
CA ASN A 12 7.69 -0.76 -9.07
C ASN A 12 6.33 -1.46 -8.91
N GLN A 13 5.27 -0.99 -9.59
CA GLN A 13 3.89 -1.42 -9.31
C GLN A 13 3.03 -1.55 -10.59
N LEU A 14 2.87 -0.48 -11.36
CA LEU A 14 1.83 -0.42 -12.40
C LEU A 14 2.11 -1.37 -13.57
N ASN A 15 3.37 -1.63 -13.90
CA ASN A 15 3.77 -2.57 -14.95
C ASN A 15 3.25 -3.99 -14.67
N ASN A 16 3.33 -4.45 -13.41
CA ASN A 16 2.89 -5.77 -12.99
C ASN A 16 1.37 -5.89 -13.07
N ASP A 17 0.65 -4.90 -12.54
CA ASP A 17 -0.81 -4.86 -12.60
C ASP A 17 -1.31 -4.82 -14.07
N THR A 18 -0.62 -4.04 -14.91
CA THR A 18 -0.92 -3.95 -16.35
C THR A 18 -0.69 -5.28 -17.05
N ALA A 19 0.44 -5.93 -16.82
CA ALA A 19 0.78 -7.22 -17.42
C ALA A 19 -0.19 -8.33 -16.99
N ILE A 20 -0.57 -8.38 -15.71
CA ILE A 20 -1.53 -9.35 -15.18
C ILE A 20 -2.92 -9.13 -15.78
N CYS A 21 -3.40 -7.88 -15.84
CA CYS A 21 -4.70 -7.62 -16.46
C CYS A 21 -4.71 -7.98 -17.95
N ALA A 22 -3.66 -7.61 -18.68
CA ALA A 22 -3.52 -7.89 -20.10
C ALA A 22 -3.48 -9.40 -20.39
N SER A 23 -2.78 -10.20 -19.57
CA SER A 23 -2.75 -11.66 -19.71
C SER A 23 -4.11 -12.32 -19.46
N ASN A 24 -5.01 -11.63 -18.77
CA ASN A 24 -6.40 -12.05 -18.54
C ASN A 24 -7.39 -11.39 -19.52
N GLY A 25 -6.92 -10.77 -20.61
CA GLY A 25 -7.78 -10.14 -21.62
C GLY A 25 -8.50 -8.88 -21.13
N THR A 26 -8.03 -8.29 -20.03
CA THR A 26 -8.62 -7.08 -19.43
C THR A 26 -7.62 -5.93 -19.44
N ARG A 27 -8.11 -4.71 -19.25
CA ARG A 27 -7.26 -3.51 -19.17
C ARG A 27 -7.54 -2.78 -17.87
N VAL A 28 -6.49 -2.59 -17.07
CA VAL A 28 -6.54 -1.74 -15.89
C VAL A 28 -6.40 -0.27 -16.27
N ARG A 29 -7.06 0.59 -15.51
CA ARG A 29 -6.92 2.06 -15.59
C ARG A 29 -6.53 2.58 -14.22
N PHE A 30 -5.72 3.63 -14.18
CA PHE A 30 -5.22 4.23 -12.95
C PHE A 30 -5.61 5.71 -12.88
N PRO A 31 -6.88 6.05 -12.57
CA PRO A 31 -7.35 7.45 -12.59
C PRO A 31 -6.51 8.41 -11.73
N PHE A 32 -6.02 7.93 -10.58
CA PHE A 32 -5.17 8.72 -9.68
C PHE A 32 -3.76 9.00 -10.23
N MET A 33 -3.35 8.31 -11.31
CA MET A 33 -2.03 8.48 -11.95
C MET A 33 -2.09 9.35 -13.21
N GLU A 34 -3.27 9.83 -13.59
CA GLU A 34 -3.40 10.80 -14.69
C GLU A 34 -2.58 12.05 -14.39
N ASN A 35 -1.87 12.57 -15.40
CA ASN A 35 -0.85 13.60 -15.18
C ASN A 35 -1.41 14.87 -14.52
N GLU A 36 -2.58 15.33 -14.95
CA GLU A 36 -3.24 16.51 -14.37
C GLU A 36 -3.58 16.30 -12.89
N PHE A 37 -4.22 15.18 -12.57
CA PHE A 37 -4.59 14.85 -11.20
C PHE A 37 -3.36 14.65 -10.32
N LYS A 38 -2.36 13.92 -10.80
CA LYS A 38 -1.09 13.66 -10.11
C LYS A 38 -0.37 14.97 -9.79
N ASN A 39 -0.26 15.88 -10.76
CA ASN A 39 0.40 17.17 -10.56
C ASN A 39 -0.34 18.03 -9.53
N TYR A 40 -1.66 18.09 -9.62
CA TYR A 40 -2.50 18.76 -8.62
C TYR A 40 -2.33 18.14 -7.23
N ALA A 41 -2.45 16.82 -7.12
CA ALA A 41 -2.34 16.11 -5.85
C ALA A 41 -0.97 16.29 -5.20
N SER A 42 0.11 16.42 -5.98
CA SER A 42 1.46 16.71 -5.46
C SER A 42 1.55 18.08 -4.80
N GLN A 43 0.84 19.09 -5.33
CA GLN A 43 0.84 20.46 -4.79
C GLN A 43 -0.01 20.63 -3.52
N VAL A 44 -0.92 19.70 -3.23
CA VAL A 44 -1.76 19.76 -2.02
C VAL A 44 -0.88 19.73 -0.76
N PRO A 45 -1.08 20.66 0.20
CA PRO A 45 -0.36 20.71 1.48
C PRO A 45 -0.35 19.37 2.23
N VAL A 46 0.77 19.05 2.87
CA VAL A 46 0.95 17.73 3.52
C VAL A 46 -0.01 17.53 4.69
N GLU A 47 -0.38 18.60 5.38
CA GLU A 47 -1.30 18.63 6.52
C GLU A 47 -2.73 18.24 6.11
N LEU A 48 -3.09 18.45 4.83
CA LEU A 48 -4.35 18.00 4.25
C LEU A 48 -4.30 16.53 3.80
N LYS A 49 -3.10 15.98 3.58
CA LYS A 49 -2.91 14.56 3.24
C LYS A 49 -2.82 13.70 4.50
N ILE A 50 -2.10 14.18 5.52
CA ILE A 50 -1.86 13.52 6.80
C ILE A 50 -2.12 14.55 7.89
N ARG A 51 -3.16 14.35 8.67
CA ARG A 51 -3.55 15.25 9.75
C ARG A 51 -3.19 14.64 11.09
N GLU A 52 -2.33 15.31 11.87
CA GLU A 52 -2.12 14.97 13.28
C GLU A 52 -3.42 15.27 14.05
N VAL A 53 -3.87 14.33 14.87
CA VAL A 53 -5.02 14.52 15.74
C VAL A 53 -4.54 14.66 17.19
N PRO A 54 -4.81 15.79 17.86
CA PRO A 54 -4.50 15.92 19.28
C PRO A 54 -5.28 14.85 20.07
N GLY A 55 -4.68 14.32 21.14
CA GLY A 55 -5.35 13.36 22.02
C GLY A 55 -6.60 14.00 22.63
N GLY A 56 -7.78 13.56 22.21
CA GLY A 56 -9.08 14.07 22.64
C GLY A 56 -10.21 13.45 21.80
N GLU A 57 -11.44 13.50 22.30
CA GLU A 57 -12.59 12.74 21.78
C GLU A 57 -13.15 13.25 20.43
N ASP A 58 -12.70 14.40 19.93
CA ASP A 58 -13.21 15.04 18.71
C ASP A 58 -12.43 14.68 17.43
N ALA A 59 -12.18 13.38 17.22
CA ALA A 59 -11.62 12.92 15.95
C ALA A 59 -12.72 12.83 14.87
N ALA A 60 -12.65 13.69 13.84
CA ALA A 60 -13.58 13.66 12.70
C ALA A 60 -13.64 12.30 11.97
N PHE A 61 -12.60 11.46 12.14
CA PHE A 61 -12.54 10.10 11.64
C PHE A 61 -11.91 9.16 12.68
N PHE A 62 -12.39 7.92 12.75
CA PHE A 62 -11.93 6.89 13.68
C PHE A 62 -10.78 6.02 13.13
N CYS A 63 -10.41 6.20 11.86
CA CYS A 63 -9.29 5.51 11.21
C CYS A 63 -7.93 6.10 11.61
N ILE A 64 -7.58 5.99 12.89
CA ILE A 64 -6.37 6.57 13.46
C ILE A 64 -5.20 5.60 13.25
N ASP A 65 -4.09 6.13 12.73
CA ASP A 65 -2.79 5.48 12.72
C ASP A 65 -1.94 6.09 13.86
N GLU A 66 -1.21 5.27 14.61
CA GLU A 66 -0.33 5.72 15.70
C GLU A 66 1.13 5.42 15.36
N ILE A 67 1.99 6.43 15.39
CA ILE A 67 3.41 6.34 15.06
C ILE A 67 4.18 7.22 16.06
N ASN A 68 5.17 6.64 16.76
CA ASN A 68 6.00 7.36 17.72
C ASN A 68 5.18 8.17 18.76
N ASN A 69 4.13 7.55 19.33
CA ASN A 69 3.18 8.15 20.28
C ASN A 69 2.38 9.35 19.75
N LYS A 70 2.37 9.57 18.43
CA LYS A 70 1.52 10.56 17.76
C LYS A 70 0.43 9.88 16.95
N LYS A 71 -0.75 10.49 16.94
CA LYS A 71 -1.94 9.97 16.24
C LYS A 71 -2.20 10.77 14.97
N PHE A 72 -2.47 10.07 13.88
CA PHE A 72 -2.67 10.69 12.58
C PHE A 72 -3.85 10.07 11.83
N ILE A 73 -4.48 10.88 10.98
CA ILE A 73 -5.42 10.43 9.96
C ILE A 73 -4.74 10.60 8.59
N ARG A 74 -4.46 9.48 7.91
CA ARG A 74 -3.96 9.49 6.53
C ARG A 74 -5.10 9.65 5.53
N LYS A 75 -4.78 10.23 4.36
CA LYS A 75 -5.72 10.54 3.27
C LYS A 75 -6.83 11.48 3.72
N PHE A 76 -6.52 12.42 4.61
CA PHE A 76 -7.51 13.23 5.32
C PHE A 76 -8.46 13.98 4.37
N ILE A 77 -7.93 14.72 3.39
CA ILE A 77 -8.75 15.44 2.40
C ILE A 77 -9.65 14.52 1.58
N LEU A 78 -9.16 13.33 1.19
CA LEU A 78 -9.98 12.36 0.46
C LEU A 78 -11.14 11.82 1.31
N ARG A 79 -10.94 11.71 2.63
CA ARG A 79 -12.01 11.28 3.57
C ARG A 79 -13.06 12.37 3.76
N ILE A 80 -12.65 13.64 3.78
CA ILE A 80 -13.59 14.78 3.76
C ILE A 80 -14.43 14.72 2.49
N LEU A 81 -13.79 14.68 1.32
CA LEU A 81 -14.50 14.64 0.03
C LEU A 81 -15.44 13.43 -0.06
N ALA A 82 -15.00 12.25 0.42
CA ALA A 82 -15.83 11.04 0.46
C ALA A 82 -17.08 11.22 1.34
N ARG A 83 -16.94 11.89 2.48
CA ARG A 83 -18.08 12.23 3.36
C ARG A 83 -19.04 13.17 2.65
N ASP A 84 -18.51 14.20 2.00
CA ASP A 84 -19.31 15.24 1.36
C ASP A 84 -20.11 14.71 0.16
N ILE A 85 -19.61 13.68 -0.55
CA ILE A 85 -20.35 12.96 -1.61
C ILE A 85 -21.23 11.81 -1.08
N GLY A 86 -21.35 11.65 0.24
CA GLY A 86 -22.26 10.68 0.85
C GLY A 86 -21.76 9.23 0.94
N ILE A 87 -20.44 8.98 0.91
CA ILE A 87 -19.91 7.62 1.13
C ILE A 87 -20.23 7.18 2.58
N PRO A 88 -20.66 5.93 2.80
CA PRO A 88 -20.93 5.42 4.14
C PRO A 88 -19.75 5.55 5.11
N GLY A 89 -20.04 5.95 6.36
CA GLY A 89 -19.04 6.19 7.39
C GLY A 89 -18.12 4.98 7.67
N PHE A 90 -18.61 3.76 7.54
CA PHE A 90 -17.78 2.55 7.73
C PHE A 90 -16.71 2.37 6.64
N ILE A 91 -16.94 2.89 5.42
CA ILE A 91 -15.96 2.91 4.33
C ILE A 91 -14.96 4.03 4.57
N ILE A 92 -15.46 5.23 4.90
CA ILE A 92 -14.63 6.40 5.16
C ILE A 92 -13.70 6.18 6.36
N ASN A 93 -14.15 5.46 7.38
CA ASN A 93 -13.37 5.16 8.59
C ASN A 93 -12.58 3.85 8.49
N ARG A 94 -12.46 3.25 7.30
CA ARG A 94 -11.61 2.08 7.12
C ARG A 94 -10.13 2.47 7.17
N GLN A 95 -9.36 1.76 8.00
CA GLN A 95 -7.89 1.89 8.03
C GLN A 95 -7.28 1.47 6.68
N LYS A 96 -6.24 2.19 6.23
CA LYS A 96 -5.51 1.80 5.01
C LYS A 96 -4.76 0.51 5.29
N LYS A 97 -5.09 -0.52 4.50
CA LYS A 97 -4.37 -1.80 4.47
C LYS A 97 -3.99 -2.10 3.02
N ALA A 98 -2.72 -2.45 2.77
CA ALA A 98 -2.30 -2.84 1.42
C ALA A 98 -2.97 -4.18 1.02
N ALA A 99 -3.22 -4.36 -0.28
CA ALA A 99 -4.03 -5.46 -0.79
C ALA A 99 -3.49 -6.83 -0.34
N GLN A 100 -2.17 -7.04 -0.38
CA GLN A 100 -1.52 -8.30 0.01
C GLN A 100 -1.72 -8.68 1.48
N TYR A 101 -1.91 -7.70 2.37
CA TYR A 101 -2.23 -7.94 3.77
C TYR A 101 -3.74 -8.08 3.98
N GLY A 102 -4.54 -7.36 3.19
CA GLY A 102 -6.00 -7.42 3.21
C GLY A 102 -6.53 -8.77 2.74
N SER A 103 -5.95 -9.33 1.67
CA SER A 103 -6.30 -10.63 1.07
C SER A 103 -5.74 -11.84 1.82
N GLY A 104 -4.73 -11.64 2.68
CA GLY A 104 -4.00 -12.74 3.31
C GLY A 104 -2.90 -13.37 2.45
N THR A 105 -2.63 -12.85 1.25
CA THR A 105 -1.56 -13.33 0.35
C THR A 105 -0.21 -13.39 1.06
N GLN A 106 0.14 -12.36 1.85
CA GLN A 106 1.41 -12.34 2.59
C GLN A 106 1.52 -13.50 3.59
N LYS A 107 0.42 -13.84 4.27
CA LYS A 107 0.40 -14.95 5.25
C LYS A 107 0.60 -16.30 4.55
N ILE A 108 0.02 -16.46 3.37
CA ILE A 108 0.18 -17.67 2.56
C ILE A 108 1.62 -17.79 2.07
N LEU A 109 2.21 -16.72 1.54
CA LEU A 109 3.62 -16.69 1.11
C LEU A 109 4.58 -17.02 2.26
N ASP A 110 4.36 -16.44 3.43
CA ASP A 110 5.12 -16.75 4.64
C ASP A 110 5.08 -18.24 5.00
N LYS A 111 3.87 -18.82 5.03
CA LYS A 111 3.66 -20.25 5.34
C LYS A 111 4.39 -21.15 4.33
N ILE A 112 4.32 -20.82 3.04
CA ILE A 112 4.99 -21.58 1.99
C ILE A 112 6.51 -21.46 2.12
N ALA A 113 7.06 -20.26 2.29
CA ALA A 113 8.50 -20.04 2.45
C ALA A 113 9.07 -20.85 3.64
N ARG A 114 8.33 -20.89 4.75
CA ARG A 114 8.69 -21.69 5.94
C ARG A 114 8.65 -23.18 5.65
N LYS A 115 7.64 -23.68 4.93
CA LYS A 115 7.56 -25.09 4.49
C LYS A 115 8.79 -25.51 3.67
N TYR A 116 9.37 -24.62 2.89
CA TYR A 116 10.59 -24.86 2.11
C TYR A 116 11.90 -24.52 2.86
N ASN A 117 11.84 -24.37 4.18
CA ASN A 117 12.97 -24.07 5.08
C ASN A 117 13.72 -22.77 4.76
N PHE A 118 13.07 -21.79 4.11
CA PHE A 118 13.74 -20.53 3.77
C PHE A 118 14.13 -19.71 4.99
N LYS A 119 13.44 -19.87 6.13
CA LYS A 119 13.83 -19.19 7.37
C LYS A 119 15.23 -19.61 7.83
N VAL A 120 15.57 -20.90 7.72
CA VAL A 120 16.89 -21.42 8.06
C VAL A 120 17.92 -20.99 7.01
N LYS A 121 17.60 -21.17 5.73
CA LYS A 121 18.46 -20.78 4.60
C LYS A 121 18.80 -19.29 4.59
N ALA A 122 17.86 -18.43 4.98
CA ALA A 122 18.10 -17.00 5.09
C ALA A 122 19.09 -16.71 6.22
N LYS A 123 18.88 -17.33 7.40
CA LYS A 123 19.80 -17.19 8.53
C LYS A 123 21.23 -17.65 8.20
N GLU A 124 21.38 -18.78 7.52
CA GLU A 124 22.68 -19.30 7.05
C GLU A 124 23.40 -18.32 6.11
N LYS A 125 22.63 -17.51 5.37
CA LYS A 125 23.15 -16.47 4.47
C LYS A 125 23.21 -15.07 5.12
N GLY A 126 22.98 -14.95 6.43
CA GLY A 126 22.93 -13.65 7.13
C GLY A 126 21.78 -12.74 6.70
N ARG A 127 20.72 -13.30 6.10
CA ARG A 127 19.53 -12.58 5.64
C ARG A 127 18.36 -12.72 6.62
N ASN A 128 17.58 -11.64 6.74
CA ASN A 128 16.38 -11.60 7.59
C ASN A 128 15.07 -11.64 6.79
N ASP A 129 15.14 -11.59 5.46
CA ASP A 129 14.03 -11.45 4.53
C ASP A 129 13.71 -12.76 3.79
N TYR A 130 13.53 -13.85 4.54
CA TYR A 130 13.35 -15.19 3.99
C TYR A 130 12.19 -15.35 2.99
N VAL A 131 11.13 -14.53 3.10
CA VAL A 131 10.04 -14.51 2.11
C VAL A 131 10.54 -13.95 0.77
N ASN A 132 11.31 -12.86 0.77
CA ASN A 132 11.89 -12.31 -0.45
C ASN A 132 12.89 -13.28 -1.06
N MET A 133 13.76 -13.89 -0.24
CA MET A 133 14.68 -14.93 -0.69
C MET A 133 13.95 -16.13 -1.33
N PHE A 134 12.77 -16.49 -0.81
CA PHE A 134 11.91 -17.50 -1.43
C PHE A 134 11.38 -17.06 -2.80
N LEU A 135 10.89 -15.83 -2.91
CA LEU A 135 10.38 -15.26 -4.16
C LEU A 135 11.47 -15.16 -5.23
N GLU A 136 12.67 -14.67 -4.88
CA GLU A 136 13.83 -14.64 -5.77
C GLU A 136 14.10 -16.03 -6.38
N LYS A 137 14.09 -17.09 -5.54
CA LYS A 137 14.31 -18.45 -6.02
C LYS A 137 13.27 -18.89 -7.04
N LEU A 138 12.02 -18.43 -6.95
CA LEU A 138 10.96 -18.73 -7.92
C LEU A 138 11.17 -17.96 -9.23
N LEU A 139 11.60 -16.70 -9.16
CA LEU A 139 11.84 -15.86 -10.33
C LEU A 139 13.01 -16.38 -11.18
N TYR A 140 14.06 -16.89 -10.55
CA TYR A 140 15.23 -17.49 -11.22
C TYR A 140 15.06 -18.99 -11.55
N LYS A 141 13.87 -19.55 -11.36
CA LYS A 141 13.54 -20.96 -11.68
C LYS A 141 12.89 -21.13 -13.05
N LYS A 142 12.92 -20.12 -13.93
CA LYS A 142 12.57 -20.29 -15.34
C LYS A 142 13.66 -21.15 -16.02
N GLU A 143 13.45 -22.46 -15.97
CA GLU A 143 13.93 -23.40 -16.98
C GLU A 143 13.19 -23.17 -18.29
#